data_AF-A0A1Q9S369-F1
#
_entry.id   AF-A0A1Q9S369-F1
#
_cell.length_a   1.000
_cell.length_b   1.000
_cell.length_c   1.000
_cell.angle_alpha   90.00
_cell.angle_beta   90.00
_cell.angle_gamma   90.00
#
_symmetry.space_group_name_H-M   'P 1'
#
loop_
_entity.id
_entity.type
_entity.pdbx_description
1 polymer ?
#
loop_
_entity_poly.entity_id
_entity_poly.type
_entity_poly.pdbx_seq_one_letter_code
_entity_poly.pdbx_strand_id
1 'polypeptide(L)'
;MVQTGHDSRQRKPYEMIADDHGRTPVKPVVDAEAMYEKHADGWDDPDRIASSQLVRNYMYWAMFAGAFGHTYGHWYIWPFVDAEHIHPYSEIAKLRGDWRADYLHDEVAEQVRFFRALMESRPFQTGVPAQDAVTDAGDGPARVQATRAGDGAYLMAYSPGGEPITADLATVSGQAVNAWWYDPRTGAATQIPDVARGAHTFEPPSGEDWVLVVDDAARGFGPPGR
;
A
#
# COMPACT_ATOMS: atom_id res chain seq x y z
N MET A 1 2.92 -16.63 4.52
CA MET A 1 1.73 -15.94 3.95
C MET A 1 0.81 -15.60 5.08
N VAL A 2 0.14 -14.46 5.00
CA VAL A 2 -0.74 -13.93 6.03
C VAL A 2 -2.07 -13.56 5.37
N GLN A 3 -3.17 -13.70 6.10
CA GLN A 3 -4.47 -13.12 5.75
C GLN A 3 -4.69 -11.95 6.71
N THR A 4 -4.74 -10.73 6.20
CA THR A 4 -4.93 -9.53 7.03
C THR A 4 -6.36 -8.98 6.96
N GLY A 5 -7.16 -9.36 5.95
CA GLY A 5 -8.59 -9.03 5.88
C GLY A 5 -9.43 -9.78 6.94
N HIS A 6 -10.71 -9.46 7.15
CA HIS A 6 -11.52 -8.41 6.53
C HIS A 6 -12.10 -7.45 7.59
N ASP A 7 -11.38 -7.20 8.70
CA ASP A 7 -11.84 -6.31 9.78
C ASP A 7 -10.72 -5.39 10.25
N SER A 8 -10.75 -4.14 9.79
CA SER A 8 -9.76 -3.11 10.12
C SER A 8 -9.79 -2.66 11.58
N ARG A 9 -10.85 -2.97 12.34
CA ARG A 9 -10.90 -2.67 13.78
C ARG A 9 -10.02 -3.61 14.59
N GLN A 10 -9.81 -4.82 14.09
CA GLN A 10 -9.12 -5.90 14.81
C GLN A 10 -7.77 -6.24 14.21
N ARG A 11 -7.57 -5.96 12.92
CA ARG A 11 -6.38 -6.37 12.18
C ARG A 11 -5.55 -5.17 11.75
N LYS A 12 -4.24 -5.31 11.91
CA LYS A 12 -3.24 -4.31 11.56
C LYS A 12 -2.24 -4.94 10.59
N PRO A 13 -2.44 -4.78 9.27
CA PRO A 13 -1.65 -5.47 8.26
C PRO A 13 -0.14 -5.28 8.43
N TYR A 14 0.28 -4.06 8.76
CA TYR A 14 1.69 -3.72 8.96
C TYR A 14 2.33 -4.47 10.14
N GLU A 15 1.62 -4.65 11.27
CA GLU A 15 2.11 -5.43 12.41
C GLU A 15 2.19 -6.91 12.05
N MET A 16 1.14 -7.47 11.44
CA MET A 16 1.08 -8.89 11.09
C MET A 16 2.16 -9.30 10.08
N ILE A 17 2.44 -8.43 9.10
CA ILE A 17 3.51 -8.65 8.12
C ILE A 17 4.89 -8.52 8.75
N ALA A 18 5.11 -7.47 9.56
CA ALA A 18 6.38 -7.28 10.24
C ALA A 18 6.71 -8.45 11.19
N ASP A 19 5.70 -8.96 11.89
CA ASP A 19 5.83 -10.10 12.80
C ASP A 19 6.21 -11.39 12.08
N ASP A 20 5.62 -11.69 10.92
CA ASP A 20 5.98 -12.90 10.15
C ASP A 20 7.35 -12.74 9.47
N HIS A 21 7.65 -11.56 8.90
CA HIS A 21 8.94 -11.24 8.30
C HIS A 21 10.10 -11.31 9.31
N GLY A 22 9.86 -10.88 10.55
CA GLY A 22 10.86 -10.85 11.63
C GLY A 22 11.23 -12.23 12.22
N ARG A 23 10.59 -13.31 11.77
CA ARG A 23 10.87 -14.67 12.26
C ARG A 23 12.23 -15.17 11.78
N THR A 24 12.85 -16.05 12.57
CA THR A 24 14.13 -16.70 12.22
C THR A 24 13.93 -18.20 11.95
N PRO A 25 14.45 -18.75 10.83
CA PRO A 25 15.13 -18.04 9.74
C PRO A 25 14.17 -17.16 8.94
N VAL A 26 14.66 -16.00 8.48
CA VAL A 26 13.87 -15.04 7.68
C VAL A 26 13.42 -15.72 6.38
N LYS A 27 12.14 -15.54 6.05
CA LYS A 27 11.52 -16.02 4.81
C LYS A 27 10.66 -14.92 4.18
N PRO A 28 10.47 -14.93 2.86
CA PRO A 28 9.53 -14.00 2.22
C PRO A 28 8.11 -14.18 2.77
N VAL A 29 7.45 -13.06 3.09
CA VAL A 29 6.03 -13.00 3.47
C VAL A 29 5.22 -12.27 2.40
N VAL A 30 3.98 -12.71 2.20
CA VAL A 30 3.00 -12.06 1.33
C VAL A 30 1.67 -11.98 2.09
N ASP A 31 1.00 -10.84 1.96
CA ASP A 31 -0.41 -10.73 2.29
C ASP A 31 -1.22 -11.37 1.17
N ALA A 32 -1.70 -12.58 1.43
CA ALA A 32 -2.36 -13.42 0.44
C ALA A 32 -3.87 -13.24 0.43
N GLU A 33 -4.42 -12.59 1.46
CA GLU A 33 -5.84 -12.32 1.59
C GLU A 33 -6.02 -11.06 2.44
N ALA A 34 -5.86 -9.93 1.77
CA ALA A 34 -6.03 -8.60 2.34
C ALA A 34 -7.50 -8.18 2.39
N MET A 35 -7.78 -6.92 2.75
CA MET A 35 -9.12 -6.36 2.60
C MET A 35 -9.59 -6.45 1.15
N TYR A 36 -10.74 -7.09 0.92
CA TYR A 36 -11.33 -7.17 -0.40
C TYR A 36 -12.12 -5.91 -0.72
N GLU A 37 -12.02 -5.45 -1.97
CA GLU A 37 -12.86 -4.37 -2.47
C GLU A 37 -14.34 -4.79 -2.46
N LYS A 38 -15.22 -3.86 -2.07
CA LYS A 38 -16.66 -4.05 -1.78
C LYS A 38 -17.01 -5.03 -0.65
N HIS A 39 -16.04 -5.56 0.07
CA HIS A 39 -16.32 -6.40 1.25
C HIS A 39 -16.72 -5.50 2.43
N ALA A 40 -17.59 -6.01 3.31
CA ALA A 40 -17.84 -5.36 4.59
C ALA A 40 -16.56 -5.33 5.45
N ASP A 41 -16.16 -4.16 5.92
CA ASP A 41 -15.06 -3.95 6.85
C ASP A 41 -15.51 -4.36 8.27
N GLY A 42 -15.41 -5.65 8.53
CA GLY A 42 -16.10 -6.36 9.60
C GLY A 42 -17.26 -7.17 9.04
N TRP A 43 -17.33 -8.45 9.41
CA TRP A 43 -18.38 -9.37 8.96
C TRP A 43 -19.76 -9.09 9.57
N ASP A 44 -19.81 -8.26 10.61
CA ASP A 44 -20.98 -7.97 11.45
C ASP A 44 -21.84 -6.81 10.94
N ASP A 45 -21.25 -5.88 10.18
CA ASP A 45 -21.96 -4.68 9.68
C ASP A 45 -21.92 -4.63 8.14
N PRO A 46 -23.02 -5.03 7.46
CA PRO A 46 -23.06 -5.03 6.00
C PRO A 46 -23.04 -3.63 5.37
N ASP A 47 -23.28 -2.56 6.14
CA ASP A 47 -23.29 -1.19 5.62
C ASP A 47 -21.91 -0.54 5.69
N ARG A 48 -21.00 -1.09 6.50
CA ARG A 48 -19.61 -0.64 6.61
C ARG A 48 -18.75 -1.26 5.50
N ILE A 49 -18.96 -0.85 4.25
CA ILE A 49 -18.18 -1.37 3.12
C ILE A 49 -16.76 -0.78 3.09
N ALA A 50 -15.75 -1.63 2.84
CA ALA A 50 -14.37 -1.23 2.65
C ALA A 50 -14.25 -0.20 1.51
N SER A 51 -13.70 0.97 1.84
CA SER A 51 -13.44 2.01 0.84
C SER A 51 -12.26 1.63 -0.05
N SER A 52 -12.21 2.20 -1.26
CA SER A 52 -11.06 2.05 -2.18
C SER A 52 -9.74 2.43 -1.49
N GLN A 53 -9.76 3.50 -0.69
CA GLN A 53 -8.61 3.93 0.11
C GLN A 53 -8.19 2.87 1.14
N LEU A 54 -9.14 2.25 1.86
CA LEU A 54 -8.81 1.20 2.83
C LEU A 54 -8.13 -0.01 2.15
N VAL A 55 -8.59 -0.40 0.96
CA VAL A 55 -7.97 -1.49 0.19
C VAL A 55 -6.54 -1.10 -0.22
N ARG A 56 -6.33 0.12 -0.72
CA ARG A 56 -4.98 0.64 -1.01
C ARG A 56 -4.10 0.70 0.24
N ASN A 57 -4.64 1.11 1.38
CA ASN A 57 -3.89 1.13 2.65
C ASN A 57 -3.28 -0.24 2.94
N TYR A 58 -4.06 -1.32 2.79
CA TYR A 58 -3.57 -2.68 3.00
C TYR A 58 -2.45 -3.06 2.01
N MET A 59 -2.55 -2.65 0.76
CA MET A 59 -1.53 -2.88 -0.26
C MET A 59 -0.19 -2.25 0.13
N TYR A 60 -0.20 -0.95 0.44
CA TYR A 60 1.01 -0.20 0.77
C TYR A 60 1.56 -0.55 2.16
N TRP A 61 0.69 -0.71 3.17
CA TRP A 61 1.11 -1.13 4.51
C TRP A 61 1.82 -2.49 4.47
N ALA A 62 1.28 -3.47 3.75
CA ALA A 62 1.91 -4.79 3.65
C ALA A 62 3.28 -4.73 2.98
N MET A 63 3.38 -4.11 1.79
CA MET A 63 4.67 -3.99 1.10
C MET A 63 5.71 -3.26 1.94
N PHE A 64 5.33 -2.13 2.53
CA PHE A 64 6.28 -1.29 3.25
C PHE A 64 6.63 -1.86 4.63
N ALA A 65 5.84 -2.81 5.15
CA ALA A 65 6.16 -3.59 6.34
C ALA A 65 7.04 -4.83 6.06
N GLY A 66 7.39 -5.11 4.80
CA GLY A 66 8.34 -6.18 4.43
C GLY A 66 7.73 -7.33 3.63
N ALA A 67 6.51 -7.20 3.13
CA ALA A 67 5.99 -8.16 2.17
C ALA A 67 6.75 -8.10 0.83
N PHE A 68 6.94 -9.25 0.18
CA PHE A 68 7.56 -9.31 -1.15
C PHE A 68 6.57 -9.02 -2.29
N GLY A 69 5.28 -8.95 -1.97
CA GLY A 69 4.19 -8.76 -2.91
C GLY A 69 2.86 -8.59 -2.18
N HIS A 70 1.78 -8.44 -2.94
CA HIS A 70 0.43 -8.30 -2.42
C HIS A 70 -0.58 -9.05 -3.29
N THR A 71 -1.62 -9.63 -2.67
CA THR A 71 -2.73 -10.26 -3.38
C THR A 71 -3.99 -9.41 -3.23
N TYR A 72 -4.42 -8.78 -4.33
CA TYR A 72 -5.71 -8.11 -4.40
C TYR A 72 -6.85 -9.13 -4.41
N GLY A 73 -7.98 -8.77 -3.80
CA GLY A 73 -9.22 -9.51 -3.94
C GLY A 73 -10.44 -8.60 -3.94
N HIS A 74 -11.54 -9.13 -4.45
CA HIS A 74 -12.79 -8.41 -4.62
C HIS A 74 -13.95 -9.32 -4.24
N TRP A 75 -14.89 -8.78 -3.45
CA TRP A 75 -15.96 -9.57 -2.83
C TRP A 75 -16.85 -10.29 -3.84
N TYR A 76 -17.08 -9.68 -5.00
CA TYR A 76 -17.89 -10.25 -6.07
C TYR A 76 -17.10 -11.01 -7.15
N ILE A 77 -15.78 -10.85 -7.23
CA ILE A 77 -14.96 -11.54 -8.25
C ILE A 77 -14.43 -12.87 -7.70
N TRP A 78 -13.97 -12.90 -6.45
CA TRP A 78 -13.43 -14.12 -5.82
C TRP A 78 -14.36 -15.33 -5.95
N PRO A 79 -15.70 -15.21 -5.74
CA PRO A 79 -16.60 -16.33 -5.90
C PRO A 79 -17.24 -16.41 -7.29
N PHE A 80 -16.75 -15.62 -8.26
CA PHE A 80 -17.28 -15.54 -9.62
C PHE A 80 -18.80 -15.28 -9.64
N VAL A 81 -19.28 -14.25 -8.94
CA VAL A 81 -20.72 -13.94 -8.87
C VAL A 81 -21.30 -13.82 -10.27
N ASP A 82 -22.38 -14.56 -10.51
CA ASP A 82 -23.20 -14.44 -11.70
C ASP A 82 -24.68 -14.35 -11.30
N ALA A 83 -25.54 -13.96 -12.24
CA ALA A 83 -26.96 -13.74 -11.97
C ALA A 83 -27.75 -15.04 -11.71
N GLU A 84 -27.22 -16.18 -12.12
CA GLU A 84 -27.92 -17.47 -12.16
C GLU A 84 -27.46 -18.43 -11.05
N HIS A 85 -26.31 -18.18 -10.44
CA HIS A 85 -25.65 -19.08 -9.51
C HIS A 85 -25.84 -18.63 -8.06
N ILE A 86 -26.48 -19.50 -7.28
CA ILE A 86 -26.50 -19.35 -5.83
C ILE A 86 -25.27 -20.06 -5.27
N HIS A 87 -24.32 -19.27 -4.78
CA HIS A 87 -23.11 -19.83 -4.19
C HIS A 87 -23.43 -20.64 -2.92
N PRO A 88 -22.83 -21.84 -2.72
CA PRO A 88 -23.16 -22.71 -1.58
C PRO A 88 -22.72 -22.17 -0.21
N TYR A 89 -21.76 -21.23 -0.20
CA TYR A 89 -21.31 -20.56 1.02
C TYR A 89 -22.29 -19.44 1.42
N SER A 90 -22.89 -19.55 2.60
CA SER A 90 -24.05 -18.73 3.02
C SER A 90 -23.81 -17.23 3.04
N GLU A 91 -22.57 -16.80 3.31
CA GLU A 91 -22.23 -15.37 3.42
C GLU A 91 -22.24 -14.67 2.05
N ILE A 92 -21.98 -15.41 0.97
CA ILE A 92 -22.02 -14.90 -0.42
C ILE A 92 -23.18 -15.44 -1.23
N ALA A 93 -24.02 -16.31 -0.66
CA ALA A 93 -25.20 -16.87 -1.31
C ALA A 93 -26.20 -15.81 -1.79
N LYS A 94 -26.14 -14.60 -1.22
CA LYS A 94 -26.99 -13.46 -1.57
C LYS A 94 -26.39 -12.51 -2.60
N LEU A 95 -25.12 -12.66 -2.96
CA LEU A 95 -24.50 -11.80 -3.98
C LEU A 95 -25.14 -12.06 -5.33
N ARG A 96 -25.39 -10.99 -6.08
CA ARG A 96 -25.97 -11.00 -7.42
C ARG A 96 -25.22 -9.98 -8.28
N GLY A 97 -25.20 -10.20 -9.59
CA GLY A 97 -24.48 -9.38 -10.56
C GLY A 97 -23.76 -10.27 -11.58
N ASP A 98 -22.96 -9.68 -12.44
CA ASP A 98 -22.00 -10.37 -13.32
C ASP A 98 -20.60 -9.86 -13.03
N TRP A 99 -19.75 -10.71 -12.45
CA TRP A 99 -18.39 -10.33 -12.06
C TRP A 99 -17.54 -9.77 -13.19
N ARG A 100 -17.80 -10.19 -14.45
CA ARG A 100 -17.05 -9.69 -15.60
C ARG A 100 -17.51 -8.31 -16.02
N ALA A 101 -18.83 -8.12 -16.08
CA ALA A 101 -19.41 -6.88 -16.60
C ALA A 101 -19.45 -5.76 -15.54
N ASP A 102 -19.74 -6.13 -14.29
CA ASP A 102 -20.04 -5.17 -13.23
C ASP A 102 -18.82 -4.81 -12.38
N TYR A 103 -17.90 -5.76 -12.16
CA TYR A 103 -16.88 -5.65 -11.10
C TYR A 103 -15.43 -5.75 -11.58
N LEU A 104 -15.17 -6.22 -12.81
CA LEU A 104 -13.79 -6.44 -13.30
C LEU A 104 -12.98 -5.13 -13.41
N HIS A 105 -13.67 -4.01 -13.57
CA HIS A 105 -13.10 -2.68 -13.76
C HIS A 105 -13.44 -1.74 -12.59
N ASP A 106 -13.76 -2.31 -11.42
CA ASP A 106 -13.90 -1.51 -10.19
C ASP A 106 -12.57 -0.81 -9.85
N GLU A 107 -12.69 0.27 -9.07
CA GLU A 107 -11.65 1.28 -8.93
C GLU A 107 -10.28 0.69 -8.54
N VAL A 108 -10.24 -0.14 -7.49
CA VAL A 108 -8.95 -0.65 -6.99
C VAL A 108 -8.43 -1.77 -7.89
N ALA A 109 -9.30 -2.57 -8.51
CA ALA A 109 -8.91 -3.56 -9.53
C ALA A 109 -8.05 -2.92 -10.63
N GLU A 110 -8.45 -1.74 -11.09
CA GLU A 110 -7.70 -0.95 -12.07
C GLU A 110 -6.42 -0.35 -11.45
N GLN A 111 -6.45 0.09 -10.19
CA GLN A 111 -5.32 0.73 -9.50
C GLN A 111 -4.17 -0.23 -9.10
N VAL A 112 -4.40 -1.56 -9.05
CA VAL A 112 -3.33 -2.54 -8.76
C VAL A 112 -2.14 -2.37 -9.71
N ARG A 113 -2.38 -1.96 -10.96
CA ARG A 113 -1.31 -1.69 -11.94
C ARG A 113 -0.37 -0.57 -11.50
N PHE A 114 -0.90 0.47 -10.85
CA PHE A 114 -0.14 1.64 -10.43
C PHE A 114 0.75 1.27 -9.25
N PHE A 115 0.19 0.57 -8.27
CA PHE A 115 0.96 -0.02 -7.18
C PHE A 115 2.11 -0.89 -7.69
N ARG A 116 1.85 -1.81 -8.64
CA ARG A 116 2.90 -2.63 -9.26
C ARG A 116 3.96 -1.77 -9.94
N ALA A 117 3.55 -0.80 -10.75
CA ALA A 117 4.47 0.09 -11.46
C ALA A 117 5.36 0.88 -10.49
N LEU A 118 4.82 1.39 -9.38
CA LEU A 118 5.62 2.06 -8.36
C LEU A 118 6.67 1.12 -7.77
N MET A 119 6.26 -0.06 -7.30
CA MET A 119 7.20 -1.01 -6.70
C MET A 119 8.29 -1.43 -7.69
N GLU A 120 7.94 -1.70 -8.94
CA GLU A 120 8.90 -2.12 -9.96
C GLU A 120 9.77 -0.98 -10.51
N SER A 121 9.41 0.29 -10.29
CA SER A 121 10.23 1.44 -10.76
C SER A 121 11.55 1.60 -10.01
N ARG A 122 11.70 0.95 -8.84
CA ARG A 122 12.92 0.93 -8.00
C ARG A 122 13.35 -0.53 -7.78
N PRO A 123 14.59 -0.78 -7.33
CA PRO A 123 15.04 -2.13 -6.94
C PRO A 123 14.33 -2.67 -5.68
N PHE A 124 13.00 -2.87 -5.71
CA PHE A 124 12.20 -3.17 -4.51
C PHE A 124 12.61 -4.45 -3.77
N GLN A 125 13.31 -5.37 -4.43
CA GLN A 125 13.83 -6.59 -3.82
C GLN A 125 14.90 -6.32 -2.75
N THR A 126 15.51 -5.12 -2.77
CA THR A 126 16.41 -4.66 -1.70
C THR A 126 15.68 -3.89 -0.60
N GLY A 127 14.37 -3.71 -0.75
CA GLY A 127 13.52 -3.00 0.19
C GLY A 127 13.46 -3.67 1.56
N VAL A 128 13.60 -2.87 2.61
CA VAL A 128 13.45 -3.27 4.01
C VAL A 128 12.52 -2.30 4.72
N PRO A 129 11.78 -2.75 5.75
CA PRO A 129 10.96 -1.86 6.57
C PRO A 129 11.82 -0.73 7.16
N ALA A 130 11.30 0.50 7.12
CA ALA A 130 12.05 1.71 7.46
C ALA A 130 11.26 2.65 8.37
N GLN A 131 10.51 2.10 9.32
CA GLN A 131 9.68 2.92 10.21
C GLN A 131 10.53 3.86 11.09
N ASP A 132 11.81 3.55 11.29
CA ASP A 132 12.80 4.41 11.95
C ASP A 132 13.11 5.70 11.17
N ALA A 133 12.83 5.73 9.86
CA ALA A 133 13.09 6.88 9.01
C ALA A 133 11.98 7.95 9.05
N VAL A 134 10.85 7.67 9.73
CA VAL A 134 9.70 8.58 9.80
C VAL A 134 9.35 8.85 11.26
N THR A 135 9.17 10.12 11.63
CA THR A 135 8.71 10.52 12.96
C THR A 135 7.21 10.78 12.97
N ASP A 136 6.57 10.57 14.12
CA ASP A 136 5.13 10.82 14.32
C ASP A 136 4.25 10.11 13.29
N ALA A 137 4.60 8.87 12.96
CA ALA A 137 3.96 8.07 11.92
C ALA A 137 2.48 7.72 12.16
N GLY A 138 1.85 8.23 13.22
CA GLY A 138 0.47 7.94 13.57
C GLY A 138 0.22 6.46 13.89
N ASP A 139 -1.06 6.11 13.97
CA ASP A 139 -1.54 4.76 14.20
C ASP A 139 -2.85 4.47 13.45
N GLY A 140 -3.29 3.22 13.51
CA GLY A 140 -4.56 2.78 12.93
C GLY A 140 -4.72 3.21 11.47
N PRO A 141 -5.85 3.87 11.10
CA PRO A 141 -6.13 4.27 9.72
C PRO A 141 -5.23 5.38 9.18
N ALA A 142 -4.60 6.16 10.06
CA ALA A 142 -3.75 7.30 9.71
C ALA A 142 -2.26 6.95 9.70
N ARG A 143 -1.91 5.68 9.87
CA ARG A 143 -0.52 5.26 10.03
C ARG A 143 0.28 5.45 8.74
N VAL A 144 1.29 6.32 8.79
CA VAL A 144 2.34 6.40 7.78
C VAL A 144 3.25 5.18 7.89
N GLN A 145 3.34 4.40 6.82
CA GLN A 145 4.24 3.26 6.74
C GLN A 145 5.40 3.59 5.80
N ALA A 146 6.62 3.12 6.11
CA ALA A 146 7.79 3.43 5.32
C ALA A 146 8.68 2.21 5.03
N THR A 147 9.33 2.25 3.87
CA THR A 147 10.32 1.28 3.39
C THR A 147 11.50 2.00 2.75
N ARG A 148 12.68 1.38 2.78
CA ARG A 148 13.88 1.91 2.13
C ARG A 148 14.68 0.81 1.47
N ALA A 149 15.48 1.14 0.48
CA ALA A 149 16.48 0.20 -0.01
C ALA A 149 17.54 -0.05 1.07
N GLY A 150 17.96 -1.31 1.26
CA GLY A 150 19.01 -1.67 2.21
C GLY A 150 20.37 -1.01 1.94
N ASP A 151 20.62 -0.57 0.70
CA ASP A 151 21.82 0.18 0.30
C ASP A 151 21.60 1.71 0.27
N GLY A 152 20.44 2.18 0.71
CA GLY A 152 20.08 3.61 0.76
C GLY A 152 19.68 4.22 -0.59
N ALA A 153 19.51 3.43 -1.66
CA ALA A 153 19.16 3.97 -2.98
C ALA A 153 17.84 4.77 -3.03
N TYR A 154 16.87 4.40 -2.19
CA TYR A 154 15.59 5.11 -2.07
C TYR A 154 15.00 4.98 -0.66
N LEU A 155 14.08 5.89 -0.33
CA LEU A 155 13.13 5.84 0.77
C LEU A 155 11.73 6.08 0.19
N MET A 156 10.74 5.31 0.62
CA MET A 156 9.33 5.55 0.32
C MET A 156 8.52 5.57 1.61
N ALA A 157 7.56 6.48 1.71
CA ALA A 157 6.63 6.58 2.82
C ALA A 157 5.21 6.80 2.29
N TYR A 158 4.26 5.98 2.74
CA TYR A 158 2.86 6.03 2.35
C TYR A 158 2.04 6.72 3.43
N SER A 159 1.32 7.78 3.05
CA SER A 159 0.37 8.53 3.87
C SER A 159 -1.04 8.12 3.47
N PRO A 160 -1.79 7.42 4.34
CA PRO A 160 -3.13 6.91 4.02
C PRO A 160 -4.20 7.97 3.80
N GLY A 161 -4.15 9.08 4.52
CA GLY A 161 -5.21 10.09 4.58
C GLY A 161 -4.70 11.51 4.31
N GLY A 162 -3.48 11.65 3.83
CA GLY A 162 -2.85 12.95 3.60
C GLY A 162 -2.20 13.52 4.87
N GLU A 163 -1.85 12.65 5.83
CA GLU A 163 -1.03 13.02 6.98
C GLU A 163 0.35 13.53 6.51
N PRO A 164 0.88 14.60 7.12
CA PRO A 164 2.24 15.05 6.86
C PRO A 164 3.27 13.96 7.14
N ILE A 165 4.27 13.83 6.27
CA ILE A 165 5.36 12.87 6.43
C ILE A 165 6.60 13.60 6.89
N THR A 166 7.04 13.37 8.12
CA THR A 166 8.34 13.87 8.60
C THR A 166 9.38 12.77 8.48
N ALA A 167 10.32 12.92 7.55
CA ALA A 167 11.30 11.89 7.19
C ALA A 167 12.76 12.37 7.32
N ASP A 168 13.64 11.49 7.82
CA ASP A 168 15.08 11.73 7.84
C ASP A 168 15.75 11.21 6.56
N LEU A 169 16.14 12.15 5.70
CA LEU A 169 16.78 11.86 4.41
C LEU A 169 18.26 11.48 4.53
N ALA A 170 18.82 11.45 5.75
CA ALA A 170 20.13 10.85 6.00
C ALA A 170 20.13 9.32 5.77
N THR A 171 18.95 8.69 5.77
CA THR A 171 18.76 7.26 5.47
C THR A 171 18.89 6.94 3.98
N VAL A 172 18.77 7.95 3.11
CA VAL A 172 19.04 7.84 1.67
C VAL A 172 20.52 8.12 1.42
N SER A 173 21.15 7.40 0.50
CA SER A 173 22.56 7.59 0.16
C SER A 173 22.81 8.87 -0.64
N GLY A 174 24.08 9.11 -0.97
CA GLY A 174 24.50 10.21 -1.84
C GLY A 174 24.59 11.58 -1.16
N GLN A 175 24.91 12.60 -1.95
CA GLN A 175 25.04 14.00 -1.50
C GLN A 175 23.82 14.85 -1.82
N ALA A 176 23.01 14.45 -2.80
CA ALA A 176 21.75 15.08 -3.17
C ALA A 176 20.63 14.05 -3.24
N VAL A 177 19.38 14.51 -3.16
CA VAL A 177 18.18 13.67 -3.27
C VAL A 177 17.24 14.24 -4.31
N ASN A 178 16.47 13.37 -4.96
CA ASN A 178 15.28 13.75 -5.72
C ASN A 178 14.06 13.29 -4.95
N ALA A 179 13.02 14.12 -4.85
CA ALA A 179 11.81 13.76 -4.14
C ALA A 179 10.57 13.95 -5.03
N TRP A 180 9.57 13.11 -4.81
CA TRP A 180 8.35 13.04 -5.60
C TRP A 180 7.15 12.76 -4.71
N TRP A 181 6.02 13.36 -5.07
CA TRP A 181 4.71 12.84 -4.72
C TRP A 181 4.24 11.88 -5.81
N TYR A 182 3.86 10.67 -5.42
CA TYR A 182 3.22 9.70 -6.28
C TYR A 182 1.77 9.50 -5.85
N ASP A 183 0.85 9.63 -6.81
CA ASP A 183 -0.58 9.42 -6.62
C ASP A 183 -0.92 7.94 -6.86
N PRO A 184 -1.23 7.15 -5.81
CA PRO A 184 -1.54 5.73 -5.93
C PRO A 184 -2.84 5.45 -6.71
N ARG A 185 -3.71 6.45 -6.87
CA ARG A 185 -5.01 6.34 -7.54
C ARG A 185 -4.90 6.49 -9.04
N THR A 186 -3.90 7.24 -9.51
CA THR A 186 -3.75 7.62 -10.92
C THR A 186 -2.42 7.21 -11.53
N GLY A 187 -1.43 6.86 -10.71
CA GLY A 187 -0.06 6.60 -11.12
C GLY A 187 0.71 7.86 -11.54
N ALA A 188 0.19 9.05 -11.25
CA ALA A 188 0.85 10.31 -11.54
C ALA A 188 2.01 10.56 -10.56
N ALA A 189 3.06 11.22 -11.05
CA ALA A 189 4.23 11.59 -10.28
C ALA A 189 4.50 13.09 -10.43
N THR A 190 4.63 13.81 -9.31
CA THR A 190 4.91 15.24 -9.26
C THR A 190 6.20 15.46 -8.50
N GLN A 191 7.17 16.11 -9.14
CA GLN A 191 8.46 16.39 -8.50
C GLN A 191 8.32 17.43 -7.39
N ILE A 192 9.04 17.22 -6.29
CA ILE A 192 9.20 18.19 -5.21
C ILE A 192 10.54 18.91 -5.46
N PRO A 193 10.52 20.23 -5.75
CA PRO A 193 11.74 20.97 -6.04
C PRO A 193 12.57 21.21 -4.78
N ASP A 194 13.89 21.36 -4.96
CA ASP A 194 14.83 21.93 -3.99
C ASP A 194 14.86 21.25 -2.60
N VAL A 195 14.72 19.92 -2.57
CA VAL A 195 14.80 19.16 -1.31
C VAL A 195 16.24 19.03 -0.83
N ALA A 196 16.54 19.70 0.29
CA ALA A 196 17.82 19.58 0.98
C ALA A 196 17.94 18.26 1.74
N ARG A 197 19.14 17.91 2.19
CA ARG A 197 19.34 16.75 3.08
C ARG A 197 18.84 17.04 4.51
N GLY A 198 18.80 15.99 5.34
CA GLY A 198 18.39 16.05 6.74
C GLY A 198 16.91 15.71 6.93
N ALA A 199 16.37 16.05 8.10
CA ALA A 199 14.96 15.84 8.41
C ALA A 199 14.08 16.93 7.78
N HIS A 200 13.02 16.51 7.11
CA HIS A 200 12.03 17.40 6.48
C HIS A 200 10.62 16.90 6.71
N THR A 201 9.68 17.84 6.85
CA THR A 201 8.24 17.55 6.83
C THR A 201 7.71 17.83 5.43
N PHE A 202 7.07 16.84 4.83
CA PHE A 202 6.46 16.90 3.52
C PHE A 202 4.95 16.89 3.66
N GLU A 203 4.30 17.91 3.09
CA GLU A 203 2.84 18.04 3.07
C GLU A 203 2.27 17.38 1.82
N PRO A 204 1.42 16.34 1.95
CA PRO A 204 0.75 15.73 0.81
C PRO A 204 -0.09 16.75 0.03
N PRO A 205 -0.24 16.61 -1.30
CA PRO A 205 -1.00 17.56 -2.11
C PRO A 205 -2.48 17.71 -1.74
N SER A 206 -3.09 16.73 -1.05
CA SER A 206 -4.48 16.75 -0.61
C SER A 206 -4.70 15.80 0.57
N GLY A 207 -5.87 15.86 1.21
CA GLY A 207 -6.31 14.92 2.28
C GLY A 207 -6.72 13.52 1.76
N GLU A 208 -5.95 12.99 0.82
CA GLU A 208 -6.14 11.69 0.17
C GLU A 208 -4.85 10.88 0.35
N ASP A 209 -4.80 9.63 -0.14
CA ASP A 209 -3.58 8.84 -0.01
C ASP A 209 -2.47 9.23 -0.99
N TRP A 210 -1.23 9.27 -0.49
CA TRP A 210 -0.04 9.66 -1.27
C TRP A 210 1.18 8.84 -0.87
N VAL A 211 2.08 8.60 -1.81
CA VAL A 211 3.43 8.07 -1.52
C VAL A 211 4.46 9.16 -1.73
N LEU A 212 5.20 9.51 -0.68
CA LEU A 212 6.46 10.22 -0.79
C LEU A 212 7.53 9.25 -1.28
N VAL A 213 8.22 9.61 -2.35
CA VAL A 213 9.38 8.85 -2.85
C VAL A 213 10.60 9.76 -2.86
N VAL A 214 11.67 9.33 -2.19
CA VAL A 214 12.95 10.03 -2.14
C VAL A 214 14.05 9.11 -2.65
N ASP A 215 14.75 9.55 -3.68
CA ASP A 215 15.78 8.81 -4.36
C ASP A 215 17.16 9.45 -4.12
N ASP A 216 18.22 8.65 -4.02
CA ASP A 216 19.58 9.16 -4.21
C ASP A 216 19.71 9.68 -5.65
N ALA A 217 19.97 10.97 -5.80
CA ALA A 217 19.99 11.62 -7.10
C ALA A 217 21.04 10.99 -8.05
N ALA A 218 22.13 10.42 -7.52
CA ALA A 218 23.18 9.78 -8.32
C ALA A 218 22.73 8.45 -8.94
N ARG A 219 21.63 7.84 -8.46
CA ARG A 219 21.07 6.60 -9.02
C ARG A 219 20.33 6.85 -10.33
N GLY A 220 19.94 8.08 -10.62
CA GLY A 220 19.31 8.45 -11.90
C GLY A 220 17.94 7.81 -12.14
N PHE A 221 17.19 7.49 -11.08
CA PHE A 221 15.82 7.00 -11.22
C PHE A 221 14.92 8.08 -11.86
N GLY A 222 14.06 7.65 -12.78
CA GLY A 222 13.05 8.51 -13.39
C GLY A 222 11.87 8.79 -12.46
N PRO A 223 10.81 9.45 -12.96
CA PRO A 223 9.59 9.64 -12.18
C PRO A 223 9.02 8.29 -11.68
N PRO A 224 8.56 8.20 -10.42
CA PRO A 224 7.99 6.97 -9.86
C PRO A 224 6.87 6.38 -10.73
N GLY A 225 6.85 5.05 -10.86
CA GLY A 225 5.83 4.34 -11.62
C GLY A 225 6.01 4.36 -13.14
N ARG A 226 7.22 4.66 -13.63
CA ARG A 226 7.59 4.68 -15.05
C ARG A 226 8.69 3.69 -15.37
#